data_AF-A0A8J7U737-F1
#
_entry.id   AF-A0A8J7U737-F1
#
_cell.length_a   1.000
_cell.length_b   1.000
_cell.length_c   1.000
_cell.angle_alpha   90.00
_cell.angle_beta   90.00
_cell.angle_gamma   90.00
#
_symmetry.space_group_name_H-M   'P 1'
#
loop_
_entity.id
_entity.type
_entity.pdbx_description
1 polymer ?
#
loop_
_entity_poly.entity_id
_entity_poly.type
_entity_poly.pdbx_seq_one_letter_code
_entity_poly.pdbx_strand_id
1 'polypeptide(L)' 'MSGITLDSINASIAERVAALEASLAAEMDNYDAATADQQSLIRLQMGLQKWTMATNLQSNALKTLGDGLKSTVSNIR' A
#
# COMPACT_ATOMS: atom_id res chain seq x y z
N MET A 1 25.97 -1.09 -10.21
CA MET A 1 25.20 -0.25 -9.26
C MET A 1 23.74 -0.56 -9.49
N SER A 2 23.11 -1.35 -8.62
CA SER A 2 21.65 -1.53 -8.71
C SER A 2 21.03 -0.25 -8.15
N GLY A 3 20.86 0.74 -9.02
CA GLY A 3 20.23 2.00 -8.66
C GLY A 3 18.79 1.72 -8.27
N ILE A 4 18.35 2.25 -7.13
CA ILE A 4 16.94 2.30 -6.79
C ILE A 4 16.25 3.10 -7.89
N THR A 5 15.56 2.43 -8.81
CA THR A 5 14.77 3.06 -9.86
C THR A 5 13.36 3.36 -9.34
N LEU A 6 12.69 4.32 -9.96
CA LEU A 6 11.29 4.62 -9.64
C LEU A 6 10.40 3.39 -9.80
N ASP A 7 10.70 2.56 -10.80
CA ASP A 7 10.03 1.28 -11.02
C ASP A 7 10.29 0.31 -9.87
N SER A 8 11.51 0.27 -9.31
CA SER A 8 11.81 -0.60 -8.15
C SER A 8 11.10 -0.15 -6.86
N ILE A 9 10.96 1.17 -6.65
CA ILE A 9 10.21 1.72 -5.51
C ILE A 9 8.72 1.42 -5.67
N ASN A 10 8.17 1.68 -6.86
CA ASN A 10 6.76 1.44 -7.15
C ASN A 10 6.41 -0.04 -7.06
N ALA A 11 7.26 -0.92 -7.61
CA ALA A 11 7.10 -2.37 -7.51
C ALA A 11 7.13 -2.84 -6.05
N SER A 12 8.07 -2.33 -5.24
CA SER A 12 8.16 -2.72 -3.81
C SER A 12 6.96 -2.24 -2.99
N ILE A 13 6.47 -1.02 -3.27
CA ILE A 13 5.26 -0.51 -2.60
C ILE A 13 4.03 -1.31 -3.05
N ALA A 14 3.89 -1.57 -4.34
CA ALA A 14 2.77 -2.35 -4.89
C ALA A 14 2.75 -3.79 -4.33
N GLU A 15 3.91 -4.44 -4.24
CA GLU A 15 4.04 -5.78 -3.65
C GLU A 15 3.62 -5.79 -2.17
N ARG A 16 4.01 -4.77 -1.40
CA ARG A 16 3.61 -4.63 0.01
C ARG A 16 2.12 -4.35 0.17
N VAL A 17 1.53 -3.52 -0.68
CA VAL A 17 0.08 -3.26 -0.68
C VAL A 17 -0.69 -4.53 -1.02
N ALA A 18 -0.26 -5.27 -2.05
CA ALA A 18 -0.86 -6.54 -2.44
C ALA A 18 -0.74 -7.61 -1.33
N ALA A 19 0.39 -7.66 -0.62
CA ALA A 19 0.56 -8.56 0.52
C ALA A 19 -0.37 -8.20 1.70
N LEU A 20 -0.57 -6.89 1.98
CA LEU A 20 -1.52 -6.43 2.99
C LEU A 20 -2.97 -6.74 2.59
N GLU A 21 -3.31 -6.56 1.32
CA GLU A 21 -4.63 -6.91 0.78
C GLU A 21 -4.90 -8.42 0.89
N ALA A 22 -3.94 -9.26 0.52
CA ALA A 22 -4.06 -10.71 0.65
C ALA A 22 -4.19 -11.14 2.13
N SER A 23 -3.44 -10.50 3.04
CA SER A 23 -3.56 -10.76 4.48
C SER A 23 -4.93 -10.36 5.02
N LEU A 24 -5.48 -9.22 4.58
CA LEU A 24 -6.79 -8.76 5.00
C LEU A 24 -7.91 -9.65 4.43
N ALA A 25 -7.80 -10.04 3.15
CA ALA A 25 -8.73 -10.97 2.52
C ALA A 25 -8.75 -12.33 3.23
N ALA A 26 -7.57 -12.86 3.60
CA ALA A 26 -7.47 -14.08 4.39
C ALA A 26 -8.07 -13.92 5.80
N GLU A 27 -7.88 -12.78 6.46
CA GLU A 27 -8.53 -12.51 7.75
C GLU A 27 -10.06 -12.40 7.62
N MET A 28 -10.57 -11.85 6.52
CA MET A 28 -12.00 -11.76 6.22
C MET A 28 -12.62 -13.12 5.88
N ASP A 29 -11.94 -13.95 5.09
CA ASP A 29 -12.42 -15.31 4.76
C ASP A 29 -12.48 -16.20 6.00
N ASN A 30 -11.58 -15.98 6.96
CA ASN A 30 -11.60 -16.67 8.26
C ASN A 30 -12.51 -16.00 9.30
N TYR A 31 -13.15 -14.88 8.96
CA TYR A 31 -14.03 -14.15 9.86
C TYR A 31 -15.46 -14.70 9.78
N ASP A 32 -15.85 -15.51 10.77
CA ASP A 32 -17.24 -15.88 10.98
C ASP A 32 -17.88 -14.94 12.00
N ALA A 33 -18.82 -14.11 11.56
CA ALA A 33 -19.54 -13.17 12.42
C ALA A 33 -20.33 -13.85 13.56
N ALA A 34 -20.67 -15.14 13.42
CA ALA A 34 -21.38 -15.90 14.45
C ALA A 34 -20.46 -16.37 15.59
N THR A 35 -19.15 -16.48 15.35
CA THR A 35 -18.16 -16.91 16.34
C THR A 35 -17.04 -15.90 16.57
N ALA A 36 -17.15 -14.70 16.00
CA ALA A 36 -16.10 -13.70 16.02
C ALA A 36 -15.86 -13.17 17.43
N ASP A 37 -14.68 -13.46 17.95
CA ASP A 37 -14.18 -12.82 19.16
C ASP A 37 -13.88 -11.33 18.90
N GLN A 38 -14.01 -10.49 19.94
CA GLN A 38 -13.78 -9.05 19.87
C GLN A 38 -12.35 -8.73 19.37
N GLN A 39 -11.40 -9.64 19.60
CA GLN A 39 -10.04 -9.56 19.07
C GLN A 39 -9.94 -9.65 17.54
N SER A 40 -10.84 -10.37 16.89
CA SER A 40 -10.87 -10.51 15.43
C SER A 40 -11.35 -9.23 14.76
N LEU A 41 -12.35 -8.56 15.36
CA LEU A 41 -12.82 -7.25 14.92
C LEU A 41 -11.74 -6.17 15.03
N ILE A 42 -10.98 -6.16 16.14
CA ILE A 42 -9.88 -5.21 16.34
C ILE A 42 -8.77 -5.45 15.30
N ARG A 43 -8.43 -6.71 15.01
CA ARG A 43 -7.46 -7.05 13.97
C ARG A 43 -7.89 -6.59 12.59
N LEU A 44 -9.15 -6.84 12.21
CA LEU A 44 -9.71 -6.36 10.95
C LEU A 44 -9.65 -4.83 10.84
N GLN A 45 -10.03 -4.11 11.89
CA GLN A 45 -9.96 -2.65 11.92
C GLN A 45 -8.52 -2.14 11.75
N MET A 46 -7.55 -2.75 12.43
CA MET A 46 -6.13 -2.42 12.25
C MET A 46 -5.63 -2.75 10.85
N GLY A 47 -6.04 -3.88 10.28
CA GLY A 47 -5.70 -4.30 8.92
C GLY A 47 -6.20 -3.29 7.88
N LEU A 48 -7.46 -2.87 8.00
CA LEU A 48 -8.07 -1.85 7.14
C LEU A 48 -7.36 -0.49 7.25
N GLN A 49 -6.99 -0.07 8.47
CA GLN A 49 -6.23 1.17 8.66
C GLN A 49 -4.84 1.10 8.02
N LYS A 50 -4.13 -0.03 8.19
CA LYS A 50 -2.82 -0.25 7.56
C LYS A 50 -2.91 -0.25 6.05
N TRP A 51 -3.92 -0.93 5.49
CA TRP A 51 -4.16 -0.95 4.05
C TRP A 51 -4.46 0.45 3.52
N THR A 52 -5.35 1.20 4.18
CA THR A 52 -5.66 2.60 3.82
C THR A 52 -4.41 3.47 3.83
N MET A 53 -3.58 3.34 4.87
CA MET A 53 -2.32 4.09 4.97
C MET A 53 -1.36 3.71 3.84
N ALA A 54 -1.23 2.43 3.53
CA ALA A 54 -0.36 1.93 2.47
C ALA A 54 -0.81 2.43 1.07
N THR A 55 -2.11 2.39 0.78
CA THR A 55 -2.69 2.91 -0.48
C THR A 55 -2.48 4.43 -0.61
N ASN A 56 -2.64 5.18 0.47
CA ASN A 56 -2.35 6.62 0.49
C ASN A 56 -0.86 6.89 0.27
N LEU A 57 0.01 6.08 0.88
CA LEU A 57 1.46 6.19 0.73
C LEU A 57 1.89 5.87 -0.71
N GLN A 58 1.30 4.85 -1.33
CA GLN A 58 1.49 4.53 -2.74
C GLN A 58 1.06 5.70 -3.65
N SER A 59 -0.12 6.26 -3.41
CA SER A 59 -0.66 7.38 -4.19
C SER A 59 0.22 8.63 -4.06
N ASN A 60 0.67 8.95 -2.85
CA ASN A 60 1.55 10.07 -2.59
C ASN A 60 2.94 9.85 -3.19
N ALA A 61 3.49 8.64 -3.09
CA ALA A 61 4.76 8.30 -3.73
C ALA A 61 4.66 8.49 -5.25
N LEU A 62 3.65 7.91 -5.91
CA LEU A 62 3.41 8.12 -7.34
C LEU A 62 3.28 9.60 -7.72
N LYS A 63 2.55 10.38 -6.92
CA LYS A 63 2.38 11.82 -7.14
C LYS A 63 3.71 12.57 -7.03
N THR A 64 4.47 12.37 -5.94
CA THR A 64 5.77 13.01 -5.74
C THR A 64 6.76 12.65 -6.84
N LEU A 65 6.71 11.41 -7.33
CA LEU A 65 7.53 10.96 -8.45
C LEU A 65 7.12 11.63 -9.77
N GLY A 66 5.82 11.70 -10.04
CA GLY A 66 5.29 12.41 -11.21
C GLY A 66 5.65 13.90 -11.20
N ASP A 67 5.57 14.55 -10.04
CA ASP A 67 5.94 15.95 -9.87
C ASP A 67 7.46 16.16 -10.05
N GLY A 68 8.30 15.25 -9.55
CA GLY A 68 9.76 15.29 -9.74
C GLY A 68 10.19 15.11 -11.20
N LEU A 69 9.55 14.19 -11.92
CA LEU A 69 9.77 14.00 -13.37
C LEU A 69 9.33 15.24 -14.15
N LYS A 70 8.15 15.80 -13.82
CA LYS A 70 7.64 17.01 -14.47
C LYS A 70 8.56 18.20 -14.23
N SER A 71 9.09 18.37 -13.01
CA SER A 71 10.06 19.41 -12.69
C SER A 71 11.36 19.25 -13.50
N THR A 72 11.86 18.02 -13.61
CA THR A 72 13.08 17.74 -14.39
C THR A 72 12.88 18.04 -15.88
N VAL A 73 11.77 17.58 -16.47
CA VAL A 73 11.43 17.88 -17.87
C VAL A 73 11.23 19.39 -18.07
N SER A 74 10.60 20.07 -17.12
CA SER A 74 10.40 21.53 -17.17
C SER A 74 11.71 22.32 -17.07
N ASN A 75 12.74 21.79 -16.41
CA ASN A 75 14.05 22.45 -16.29
C ASN A 75 14.94 22.23 -17.52
N ILE A 76 14.62 21.26 -18.38
CA ILE A 76 15.36 20.96 -19.62
C ILE A 76 14.77 21.73 -20.82
N ARG A 77 13.54 22.24 -20.69
CA ARG A 77 12.86 23.10 -21.68
C ARG A 77 13.17 24.57 -21.43
#